data_AF-A0A3B9ICK0-F1
#
_entry.id   AF-A0A3B9ICK0-F1
#
_cell.length_a   1.000
_cell.length_b   1.000
_cell.length_c   1.000
_cell.angle_alpha   90.00
_cell.angle_beta   90.00
_cell.angle_gamma   90.00
#
_symmetry.space_group_name_H-M   'P 1'
#
loop_
_entity.id
_entity.type
_entity.pdbx_description
1 polymer ?
#
loop_
_entity_poly.entity_id
_entity_poly.type
_entity_poly.pdbx_seq_one_letter_code
_entity_poly.pdbx_strand_id
1 'polypeptide(L)'
;MNLWKKWTGLSLFTRIMVGFILGIIGGLVLGEKASAVAFLGTILTRLLTMVVAPLVLGLLICAAADVKDFKTLGKIGGKTLGLFLAGTAVAVAIGLVFCNVMQIGAGFVMESSTPYDASEIPSVSETLMNIIPTNPFNALSTQNLLQIIFFALLLGFALIKLGDKGAPVLNFFRAWTEAWKEITN
;
A
#
# COMPACT_ATOMS: atom_id res chain seq x y z
N MET A 1 -15.06 -36.79 13.72
CA MET A 1 -13.84 -36.31 13.02
C MET A 1 -13.99 -34.80 12.84
N ASN A 2 -13.33 -34.00 13.70
CA ASN A 2 -13.63 -32.57 13.85
C ASN A 2 -13.26 -31.79 12.57
N LEU A 3 -14.26 -31.31 11.83
CA LEU A 3 -14.11 -30.45 10.64
C LEU A 3 -13.21 -29.24 10.94
N TRP A 4 -13.26 -28.74 12.17
CA TRP A 4 -12.39 -27.67 12.67
C TRP A 4 -10.89 -28.02 12.61
N LYS A 5 -10.50 -29.24 13.04
CA LYS A 5 -9.10 -29.70 12.98
C LYS A 5 -8.61 -29.90 11.54
N LYS A 6 -9.50 -30.31 10.63
CA LYS A 6 -9.18 -30.42 9.19
C LYS A 6 -9.01 -29.05 8.55
N TRP A 7 -9.82 -28.07 8.94
CA TRP A 7 -9.73 -26.71 8.41
C TRP A 7 -8.49 -25.96 8.92
N THR A 8 -8.14 -26.12 10.21
CA THR A 8 -6.92 -25.53 10.79
C THR A 8 -5.62 -26.24 10.37
N GLY A 9 -5.71 -27.35 9.64
CA GLY A 9 -4.55 -28.05 9.06
C GLY A 9 -4.19 -27.63 7.62
N LEU A 10 -5.04 -26.86 6.93
CA LEU A 10 -4.79 -26.39 5.55
C LEU A 10 -3.89 -25.15 5.52
N SER A 11 -3.19 -24.92 4.40
CA SER A 11 -2.39 -23.69 4.21
C SER A 11 -3.27 -22.43 4.27
N LEU A 12 -2.72 -21.32 4.77
CA LEU A 12 -3.45 -20.04 4.85
C LEU A 12 -3.95 -19.58 3.48
N PHE A 13 -3.12 -19.72 2.44
CA PHE A 13 -3.49 -19.40 1.07
C PHE A 13 -4.72 -20.18 0.59
N THR A 14 -4.78 -21.49 0.85
CA THR A 14 -5.94 -22.31 0.50
C THR A 14 -7.20 -21.83 1.21
N ARG A 15 -7.10 -21.44 2.49
CA ARG A 15 -8.25 -20.90 3.24
C ARG A 15 -8.76 -19.59 2.66
N ILE A 16 -7.86 -18.68 2.29
CA ILE A 16 -8.22 -17.40 1.65
C ILE A 16 -8.92 -17.65 0.31
N MET A 17 -8.38 -18.55 -0.53
CA MET A 17 -8.99 -18.90 -1.82
C MET A 17 -10.39 -19.52 -1.67
N VAL A 18 -10.56 -20.45 -0.72
CA VAL A 18 -11.88 -21.02 -0.43
C VAL A 18 -12.85 -19.95 0.06
N GLY A 19 -12.41 -19.06 0.96
CA GLY A 19 -13.22 -17.94 1.44
C GLY A 19 -13.61 -16.97 0.33
N PHE A 20 -12.69 -16.67 -0.59
CA PHE A 20 -12.93 -15.82 -1.75
C PHE A 20 -13.98 -16.40 -2.69
N ILE A 21 -13.85 -17.70 -3.04
CA ILE A 21 -14.83 -18.39 -3.90
C ILE A 21 -16.21 -18.45 -3.23
N LEU A 22 -16.27 -18.79 -1.94
CA LEU A 22 -17.52 -18.78 -1.18
C LEU A 22 -18.12 -17.38 -1.09
N GLY A 23 -17.30 -16.33 -0.97
CA GLY A 23 -17.75 -14.94 -1.01
C GLY A 23 -18.39 -14.55 -2.34
N ILE A 24 -17.80 -14.95 -3.47
CA ILE A 24 -18.37 -14.73 -4.80
C ILE A 24 -19.71 -15.45 -4.94
N ILE A 25 -19.76 -16.75 -4.61
CA ILE A 25 -20.99 -17.54 -4.70
C ILE A 25 -22.09 -16.96 -3.79
N GLY A 26 -21.72 -16.60 -2.56
CA GLY A 26 -22.63 -15.97 -1.61
C GLY A 26 -23.17 -14.64 -2.12
N GLY A 27 -22.33 -13.78 -2.71
CA GLY A 27 -22.74 -12.52 -3.31
C GLY A 27 -23.72 -12.70 -4.47
N LEU A 28 -23.48 -13.68 -5.35
CA LEU A 28 -24.36 -13.98 -6.48
C LEU A 28 -25.73 -14.53 -6.06
N VAL A 29 -25.78 -15.37 -5.01
CA VAL A 29 -27.02 -16.01 -4.56
C VAL A 29 -27.86 -15.11 -3.66
N LEU A 30 -27.22 -14.36 -2.75
CA LEU A 30 -27.93 -13.54 -1.75
C LEU A 30 -28.23 -12.11 -2.22
N GLY A 31 -27.56 -11.63 -3.28
CA GLY A 31 -27.77 -10.29 -3.84
C GLY A 31 -27.68 -9.21 -2.76
N GLU A 32 -28.72 -8.38 -2.65
CA GLU A 32 -28.79 -7.25 -1.70
C GLU A 32 -28.64 -7.67 -0.22
N LYS A 33 -29.06 -8.90 0.14
CA LYS A 33 -28.91 -9.43 1.51
C LYS A 33 -27.45 -9.73 1.88
N ALA A 34 -26.54 -9.81 0.89
CA ALA A 34 -25.11 -9.98 1.13
C ALA A 34 -24.50 -8.76 1.86
N SER A 35 -25.15 -7.60 1.81
CA SER A 35 -24.75 -6.40 2.55
C SER A 35 -24.67 -6.63 4.07
N ALA A 36 -25.44 -7.59 4.60
CA ALA A 36 -25.37 -7.97 6.01
C ALA A 36 -24.02 -8.60 6.41
N VAL A 37 -23.23 -9.08 5.44
CA VAL A 37 -21.91 -9.67 5.65
C VAL A 37 -20.79 -8.67 5.35
N ALA A 38 -21.10 -7.54 4.70
CA ALA A 38 -20.12 -6.54 4.30
C ALA A 38 -19.31 -5.96 5.48
N PHE A 39 -19.89 -5.93 6.68
CA PHE A 39 -19.18 -5.48 7.89
C PHE A 39 -17.91 -6.30 8.17
N LEU A 40 -17.87 -7.59 7.82
CA LEU A 40 -16.68 -8.43 7.98
C LEU A 40 -15.55 -7.96 7.06
N GLY A 41 -15.89 -7.62 5.81
CA GLY A 41 -14.95 -7.02 4.87
C GLY A 41 -14.43 -5.67 5.37
N THR A 42 -15.31 -4.83 5.91
CA THR A 42 -14.93 -3.54 6.51
C THR A 42 -14.03 -3.69 7.73
N ILE A 43 -14.27 -4.70 8.59
CA ILE A 43 -13.37 -4.99 9.71
C ILE A 43 -11.99 -5.39 9.18
N LEU A 44 -11.94 -6.30 8.19
CA LEU A 44 -10.69 -6.73 7.59
C LEU A 44 -9.90 -5.55 7.01
N THR A 45 -10.55 -4.69 6.21
CA THR A 45 -9.87 -3.52 5.62
C THR A 45 -9.40 -2.54 6.68
N ARG A 46 -10.18 -2.29 7.74
CA ARG A 46 -9.76 -1.46 8.89
C ARG A 46 -8.55 -2.03 9.62
N LEU A 47 -8.50 -3.35 9.82
CA LEU A 47 -7.36 -4.01 10.44
C LEU A 47 -6.10 -3.88 9.57
N LEU A 48 -6.23 -4.08 8.25
CA LEU A 48 -5.11 -3.91 7.33
C LEU A 48 -4.61 -2.45 7.32
N THR A 49 -5.50 -1.46 7.16
CA THR A 49 -5.08 -0.05 7.08
C THR A 49 -4.53 0.49 8.40
N MET A 50 -4.97 -0.02 9.55
CA MET A 50 -4.42 0.32 10.86
C MET A 50 -2.92 0.04 10.96
N VAL A 51 -2.47 -1.09 10.41
CA VAL A 51 -1.08 -1.54 10.52
C VAL A 51 -0.15 -0.77 9.58
N VAL A 52 -0.63 -0.41 8.38
CA VAL A 52 0.22 0.06 7.27
C VAL A 52 1.06 1.29 7.66
N ALA A 53 0.44 2.36 8.16
CA ALA A 53 1.16 3.61 8.43
C ALA A 53 2.24 3.47 9.55
N PRO A 54 1.94 2.89 10.72
CA PRO A 54 2.94 2.60 11.76
C PRO A 54 4.09 1.71 11.30
N LEU A 55 3.78 0.67 10.53
CA LEU A 55 4.75 -0.31 10.04
C LEU A 55 5.68 0.30 8.99
N VAL A 56 5.14 1.07 8.04
CA VAL A 56 5.93 1.78 7.02
C VAL A 56 6.88 2.79 7.66
N LEU A 57 6.42 3.56 8.66
CA LEU A 57 7.26 4.52 9.39
C LEU A 57 8.48 3.83 10.01
N GLY A 58 8.26 2.79 10.82
CA GLY A 58 9.32 2.08 11.51
C GLY A 58 10.28 1.37 10.55
N LEU A 59 9.73 0.67 9.55
CA LEU A 59 10.51 -0.04 8.54
C LEU A 59 11.44 0.90 7.78
N LEU A 60 10.95 2.05 7.35
CA LEU A 60 11.76 2.97 6.54
C LEU A 60 12.77 3.76 7.36
N ILE A 61 12.47 4.09 8.62
CA ILE A 61 13.48 4.65 9.53
C ILE A 61 14.62 3.65 9.71
N CYS A 62 14.31 2.38 9.98
CA CYS A 62 15.32 1.33 10.15
C CYS A 62 16.09 1.07 8.85
N ALA A 63 15.39 0.96 7.72
CA ALA A 63 16.01 0.72 6.41
C ALA A 63 16.94 1.87 5.99
N ALA A 64 16.52 3.13 6.19
CA ALA A 64 17.38 4.29 5.96
C ALA A 64 18.58 4.27 6.92
N ALA A 65 18.38 3.84 8.16
CA ALA A 65 19.45 3.73 9.15
C ALA A 65 20.52 2.67 8.81
N ASP A 66 20.11 1.60 8.13
CA ASP A 66 21.01 0.52 7.74
C ASP A 66 21.79 0.85 6.46
N VAL A 67 21.21 1.67 5.56
CA VAL A 67 21.88 2.24 4.38
C VAL A 67 22.68 3.47 4.82
N LYS A 68 23.88 3.25 5.37
CA LYS A 68 24.77 4.24 6.00
C LYS A 68 25.03 5.55 5.23
N ASP A 69 24.72 5.65 3.93
CA ASP A 69 24.94 6.83 3.12
C ASP A 69 23.78 7.21 2.17
N PHE A 70 23.51 8.53 2.08
CA PHE A 70 22.48 9.10 1.20
C PHE A 70 22.70 8.80 -0.29
N LYS A 71 23.95 8.69 -0.74
CA LYS A 71 24.26 8.49 -2.17
C LYS A 71 23.82 7.11 -2.62
N THR A 72 24.06 6.09 -1.81
CA THR A 72 23.59 4.73 -2.10
C THR A 72 22.08 4.66 -2.12
N LEU A 73 21.37 5.26 -1.15
CA LEU A 73 19.91 5.26 -1.18
C LEU A 73 19.36 5.99 -2.41
N GLY A 74 19.91 7.15 -2.78
CA GLY A 74 19.52 7.87 -3.99
C GLY A 74 19.73 7.06 -5.26
N LYS A 75 20.83 6.31 -5.36
CA LYS A 75 21.08 5.38 -6.49
C LYS A 75 20.09 4.22 -6.52
N ILE A 76 19.76 3.64 -5.37
CA ILE A 76 18.76 2.56 -5.26
C ILE A 76 17.39 3.12 -5.64
N GLY A 77 16.97 4.24 -5.05
CA GLY A 77 15.70 4.90 -5.33
C GLY A 77 15.56 5.28 -6.80
N GLY A 78 16.60 5.85 -7.42
CA GLY A 78 16.59 6.20 -8.84
C GLY A 78 16.48 4.97 -9.76
N LYS A 79 17.22 3.88 -9.46
CA LYS A 79 17.10 2.61 -10.19
C LYS A 79 15.70 2.02 -10.06
N THR A 80 15.16 2.02 -8.84
CA THR A 80 13.81 1.54 -8.55
C THR A 80 12.76 2.36 -9.28
N LEU A 81 12.84 3.69 -9.22
CA LEU A 81 11.92 4.58 -9.93
C LEU A 81 11.95 4.34 -11.45
N GLY A 82 13.15 4.22 -12.03
CA GLY A 82 13.32 3.87 -13.44
C GLY A 82 12.68 2.53 -13.80
N LEU A 83 12.88 1.50 -12.96
CA LEU A 83 12.27 0.19 -13.12
C LEU A 83 10.74 0.27 -13.06
N PHE A 84 10.17 1.00 -12.10
CA PHE A 84 8.73 1.16 -11.93
C PHE A 84 8.10 1.92 -13.10
N LEU A 85 8.71 3.03 -13.54
CA LEU A 85 8.22 3.80 -14.68
C LEU A 85 8.27 2.99 -15.98
N ALA A 86 9.38 2.30 -16.24
CA ALA A 86 9.51 1.43 -17.41
C ALA A 86 8.51 0.28 -17.38
N GLY A 87 8.39 -0.41 -16.24
CA GLY A 87 7.44 -1.50 -16.05
C GLY A 87 5.98 -1.04 -16.23
N THR A 88 5.66 0.15 -15.71
CA THR A 88 4.32 0.74 -15.85
C THR A 88 4.03 1.12 -17.30
N ALA A 89 5.00 1.72 -18.00
CA ALA A 89 4.86 2.03 -19.43
C ALA A 89 4.64 0.76 -20.27
N VAL A 90 5.38 -0.32 -19.98
CA VAL A 90 5.17 -1.63 -20.63
C VAL A 90 3.79 -2.21 -20.32
N ALA A 91 3.35 -2.17 -19.06
CA ALA A 91 2.03 -2.66 -18.67
C ALA A 91 0.90 -1.88 -19.35
N VAL A 92 1.02 -0.55 -19.42
CA VAL A 92 0.06 0.33 -20.13
C VAL A 92 0.04 0.02 -21.62
N ALA A 93 1.21 -0.16 -22.24
CA ALA A 93 1.29 -0.50 -23.66
C ALA A 93 0.60 -1.83 -23.97
N ILE A 94 0.85 -2.87 -23.16
CA ILE A 94 0.18 -4.18 -23.31
C ILE A 94 -1.34 -4.04 -23.11
N GLY A 95 -1.78 -3.31 -22.09
CA GLY A 95 -3.20 -3.07 -21.83
C GLY A 95 -3.90 -2.36 -22.99
N LEU A 96 -3.26 -1.33 -23.55
CA LEU A 96 -3.78 -0.61 -24.72
C LEU A 96 -3.87 -1.52 -25.94
N VAL A 97 -2.83 -2.30 -26.24
CA VAL A 97 -2.86 -3.25 -27.37
C VAL A 97 -4.00 -4.25 -27.19
N PHE A 98 -4.13 -4.84 -26.00
CA PHE A 98 -5.17 -5.83 -25.73
C PHE A 98 -6.58 -5.24 -25.84
N CYS A 99 -6.83 -4.07 -25.24
CA CYS A 99 -8.13 -3.38 -25.31
C CYS A 99 -8.52 -3.03 -26.75
N ASN A 100 -7.56 -2.55 -27.55
CA ASN A 100 -7.82 -2.19 -28.95
C ASN A 100 -8.05 -3.42 -29.83
N VAL A 101 -7.29 -4.51 -29.64
CA VAL A 101 -7.44 -5.75 -30.43
C VAL A 101 -8.76 -6.46 -30.11
N MET A 102 -9.12 -6.56 -28.84
CA MET A 102 -10.37 -7.20 -28.39
C MET A 102 -11.59 -6.28 -28.55
N GLN A 103 -11.38 -5.02 -29.01
CA GLN A 103 -12.41 -3.99 -29.13
C GLN A 103 -13.31 -3.88 -27.88
N ILE A 104 -12.69 -3.89 -26.69
CA ILE A 104 -13.41 -3.85 -25.41
C ILE A 104 -14.18 -2.53 -25.33
N GLY A 105 -15.51 -2.60 -25.33
CA GLY A 105 -16.41 -1.44 -25.31
C GLY A 105 -17.07 -1.11 -26.67
N ALA A 106 -16.75 -1.82 -27.75
CA ALA A 106 -17.48 -1.68 -29.01
C ALA A 106 -18.96 -2.03 -28.83
N GLY A 107 -19.84 -1.07 -29.08
CA GLY A 107 -21.30 -1.20 -28.90
C GLY A 107 -21.84 -0.73 -27.55
N PHE A 108 -21.00 -0.23 -26.63
CA PHE A 108 -21.45 0.37 -25.38
C PHE A 108 -21.90 1.83 -25.62
N VAL A 109 -23.21 2.08 -25.52
CA VAL A 109 -23.79 3.43 -25.60
C VAL A 109 -23.86 4.01 -24.19
N MET A 110 -23.07 5.04 -23.90
CA MET A 110 -23.19 5.79 -22.64
C MET A 110 -24.48 6.61 -22.66
N GLU A 111 -25.43 6.31 -21.76
CA GLU A 111 -26.73 7.01 -21.66
C GLU A 111 -26.68 8.37 -20.93
N SER A 112 -25.52 8.79 -20.40
CA SER A 112 -25.41 10.05 -19.63
C SER A 112 -24.38 11.01 -20.21
N SER A 113 -24.86 12.12 -20.78
CA SER A 113 -24.06 13.28 -21.21
C SER A 113 -23.86 14.30 -20.10
N THR A 114 -23.77 13.89 -18.83
CA THR A 114 -23.31 14.81 -17.78
C THR A 114 -21.86 15.17 -18.07
N PRO A 115 -21.50 16.46 -18.21
CA PRO A 115 -20.12 16.86 -18.42
C PRO A 115 -19.30 16.31 -17.26
N TYR A 116 -18.41 15.38 -17.56
CA TYR A 116 -17.42 14.93 -16.59
C TYR A 116 -16.50 16.13 -16.36
N ASP A 117 -16.59 16.71 -15.16
CA ASP A 117 -15.68 17.77 -14.73
C ASP A 117 -14.31 17.11 -14.55
N ALA A 118 -13.47 17.24 -15.58
CA ALA A 118 -12.15 16.65 -15.56
C ALA A 118 -11.38 17.30 -14.41
N SER A 119 -11.11 16.53 -13.35
CA SER A 119 -10.27 16.99 -12.25
C SER A 119 -8.95 17.51 -12.83
N GLU A 120 -8.57 18.72 -12.45
CA GLU A 120 -7.32 19.32 -12.89
C GLU A 120 -6.17 18.37 -12.58
N ILE A 121 -5.38 18.07 -13.61
CA ILE A 121 -4.22 17.20 -13.46
C ILE A 121 -3.19 17.98 -12.63
N PRO A 122 -2.83 17.52 -11.42
CA PRO A 122 -1.86 18.22 -10.61
C PRO A 122 -0.54 18.32 -11.36
N SER A 123 0.05 19.51 -11.32
CA SER A 123 1.34 19.74 -11.98
C SER A 123 2.42 18.84 -11.38
N VAL A 124 3.48 18.55 -12.15
CA VAL A 124 4.63 17.79 -11.63
C VAL A 124 5.25 18.51 -10.43
N SER A 125 5.33 19.84 -10.46
CA SER A 125 5.80 20.66 -9.34
C SER A 125 4.95 20.50 -8.09
N GLU A 126 3.63 20.48 -8.24
CA GLU A 126 2.70 20.30 -7.12
C GLU A 126 2.81 18.89 -6.53
N THR A 127 2.92 17.88 -7.39
CA THR A 127 3.15 16.49 -6.96
C THR A 127 4.44 16.38 -6.15
N LEU A 128 5.53 17.05 -6.57
CA LEU A 128 6.79 17.07 -5.83
C LEU A 128 6.68 17.82 -4.51
N MET A 129 5.96 18.94 -4.45
CA MET A 129 5.70 19.65 -3.19
C MET A 129 4.90 18.79 -2.21
N ASN A 130 3.92 18.04 -2.70
CA ASN A 130 3.08 17.17 -1.88
C ASN A 130 3.82 15.98 -1.25
N ILE A 131 5.04 15.66 -1.71
CA ILE A 131 5.91 14.66 -1.07
C ILE A 131 6.40 15.17 0.29
N ILE A 132 6.64 16.48 0.43
CA ILE A 132 7.21 17.07 1.64
C ILE A 132 6.04 17.41 2.58
N PRO A 133 5.90 16.74 3.73
CA PRO A 133 4.84 17.07 4.67
C PRO A 133 5.06 18.45 5.30
N THR A 134 3.97 19.20 5.46
CA THR A 134 3.94 20.38 6.33
C THR A 134 3.99 19.99 7.81
N ASN A 135 3.40 18.84 8.16
CA ASN A 135 3.45 18.25 9.49
C ASN A 135 3.49 16.71 9.39
N PRO A 136 4.59 16.05 9.81
CA PRO A 136 4.73 14.59 9.70
C PRO A 136 3.73 13.82 10.57
N PHE A 137 3.28 14.38 11.68
CA PHE A 137 2.26 13.76 12.53
C PHE A 137 0.87 13.83 11.89
N ASN A 138 0.58 14.90 11.16
CA ASN A 138 -0.64 14.98 10.36
C ASN A 138 -0.62 13.95 9.21
N ALA A 139 0.53 13.76 8.55
CA ALA A 139 0.69 12.73 7.51
C ALA A 139 0.42 11.31 8.06
N LEU A 140 0.86 11.01 9.28
CA LEU A 140 0.56 9.74 9.95
C LEU A 140 -0.93 9.57 10.26
N SER A 141 -1.59 10.64 10.71
CA SER A 141 -3.02 10.64 11.02
C SER A 141 -3.90 10.48 9.76
N THR A 142 -3.53 11.17 8.68
CA THR A 142 -4.24 11.13 7.39
C THR A 142 -3.81 9.95 6.50
N GLN A 143 -2.88 9.12 6.98
CA GLN A 143 -2.33 7.97 6.25
C GLN A 143 -1.72 8.35 4.88
N ASN A 144 -1.14 9.56 4.77
CA ASN A 144 -0.44 9.99 3.56
C ASN A 144 0.91 9.28 3.44
N LEU A 145 0.92 8.14 2.75
CA LEU A 145 2.09 7.26 2.66
C LEU A 145 3.31 7.96 2.06
N LEU A 146 3.14 8.77 1.00
CA LEU A 146 4.27 9.41 0.33
C LEU A 146 5.01 10.36 1.27
N GLN A 147 4.26 11.12 2.05
CA GLN A 147 4.80 12.01 3.08
C GLN A 147 5.44 11.26 4.25
N ILE A 148 4.81 10.18 4.71
CA ILE A 148 5.36 9.30 5.76
C ILE A 148 6.70 8.72 5.30
N ILE A 149 6.78 8.21 4.07
CA ILE A 149 8.00 7.67 3.47
C ILE A 149 9.10 8.73 3.47
N PHE A 150 8.81 9.93 2.96
CA PHE A 150 9.79 11.01 2.90
C PHE A 150 10.34 11.39 4.27
N PHE A 151 9.44 11.60 5.24
CA PHE A 151 9.81 11.92 6.62
C PHE A 151 10.61 10.79 7.29
N ALA A 152 10.17 9.54 7.15
CA ALA A 152 10.82 8.37 7.73
C ALA A 152 12.28 8.22 7.27
N LEU A 153 12.52 8.40 5.97
CA LEU A 153 13.88 8.35 5.41
C LEU A 153 14.75 9.47 5.97
N LEU A 154 14.25 10.72 5.99
CA LEU A 154 15.01 11.86 6.55
C LEU A 154 15.36 11.63 8.03
N LEU A 155 14.40 11.16 8.82
CA LEU A 155 14.61 10.88 10.24
C LEU A 155 15.63 9.76 10.44
N GLY A 156 15.51 8.64 9.71
CA GLY A 156 16.47 7.53 9.79
C GLY A 156 17.91 7.97 9.52
N PHE A 157 18.12 8.81 8.50
CA PHE A 157 19.43 9.38 8.22
C PHE A 157 19.94 10.34 9.29
N ALA A 158 19.07 11.18 9.83
CA ALA A 158 19.44 12.09 10.92
C ALA A 158 19.88 11.30 12.16
N LEU A 159 19.18 10.20 12.47
CA LEU A 159 19.52 9.31 13.59
C LEU A 159 20.88 8.62 13.40
N ILE A 160 21.22 8.14 12.19
CA ILE A 160 22.58 7.61 11.93
C ILE A 160 23.64 8.68 12.18
N LYS A 161 23.43 9.90 11.67
CA LYS A 161 24.40 10.99 11.78
C LYS A 161 24.66 11.40 13.23
N LEU A 162 23.69 11.18 14.12
CA LEU A 162 23.83 11.41 15.56
C LEU A 162 24.70 10.35 16.27
N GLY A 163 25.02 9.23 15.60
CA GLY A 163 25.83 8.15 16.17
C GLY A 163 25.22 7.60 17.45
N ASP A 164 26.03 7.50 18.50
CA ASP A 164 25.62 6.94 19.80
C ASP A 164 24.43 7.67 20.43
N LYS A 165 24.26 8.98 20.15
CA LYS A 165 23.11 9.75 20.63
C LYS A 165 21.80 9.36 19.95
N GLY A 166 21.86 8.88 18.71
CA GLY A 166 20.70 8.41 17.94
C GLY A 166 20.33 6.95 18.22
N ALA A 167 21.26 6.17 18.75
CA ALA A 167 21.09 4.73 18.97
C ALA A 167 19.87 4.35 19.83
N PRO A 168 19.54 5.03 20.95
CA PRO A 168 18.36 4.70 21.75
C PRO A 168 17.05 4.83 20.96
N VAL A 169 16.93 5.89 20.16
CA VAL A 169 15.73 6.15 19.34
C VAL A 169 15.63 5.14 18.20
N LEU A 170 16.76 4.81 17.56
CA LEU A 170 16.77 3.80 16.51
C LEU A 170 16.39 2.41 17.04
N ASN A 171 16.89 2.04 18.23
CA ASN A 171 16.52 0.77 18.88
C ASN A 171 15.03 0.72 19.23
N PHE A 172 14.44 1.85 19.66
CA PHE A 172 12.99 1.94 19.81
C PHE A 172 12.26 1.65 18.50
N PHE A 173 12.66 2.25 17.37
CA PHE A 173 12.00 2.01 16.08
C PHE A 173 12.21 0.58 15.55
N ARG A 174 13.32 -0.07 15.90
CA ARG A 174 13.54 -1.50 15.60
C ARG A 174 12.55 -2.38 16.37
N ALA A 175 12.46 -2.21 17.68
CA ALA A 175 11.50 -2.94 18.52
C ALA A 175 10.04 -2.64 18.11
N TRP A 176 9.72 -1.39 17.80
CA TRP A 176 8.43 -0.98 17.24
C TRP A 176 8.11 -1.77 15.97
N THR A 177 9.04 -1.81 15.02
CA THR A 177 8.86 -2.51 13.75
C THR A 177 8.63 -4.01 13.95
N GLU A 178 9.37 -4.64 14.86
CA GLU A 178 9.18 -6.05 15.21
C GLU A 178 7.80 -6.29 15.84
N ALA A 179 7.38 -5.45 16.79
CA ALA A 179 6.06 -5.56 17.40
C ALA A 179 4.92 -5.47 16.36
N TRP A 180 5.03 -4.55 15.39
CA TRP A 180 4.04 -4.45 14.32
C TRP A 180 4.08 -5.63 13.33
N LYS A 181 5.24 -6.23 13.10
CA LYS A 181 5.33 -7.47 12.29
C LYS A 181 4.63 -8.64 12.97
N GLU A 182 4.79 -8.78 14.29
CA GLU A 182 4.09 -9.83 15.05
C GLU A 182 2.57 -9.66 15.03
N ILE A 183 2.06 -8.43 14.97
CA ILE A 183 0.62 -8.17 14.81
C ILE A 183 0.10 -8.68 13.45
N THR A 184 0.95 -8.76 12.42
CA THR A 184 0.55 -9.15 11.06
C THR A 184 0.72 -10.63 10.71
N ASN A 185 1.46 -11.38 11.52
CA ASN A 185 1.74 -12.81 11.30
C ASN A 185 0.53 -13.69 11.66
#